data_AF-A0A4Y1ZLY4-F1
#
_entry.id   AF-A0A4Y1ZLY4-F1
#
_cell.length_a   1.000
_cell.length_b   1.000
_cell.length_c   1.000
_cell.angle_alpha   90.00
_cell.angle_beta   90.00
_cell.angle_gamma   90.00
#
_symmetry.space_group_name_H-M   'P 1'
#
loop_
_entity.id
_entity.type
_entity.pdbx_description
1 polymer ?
#
loop_
_entity_poly.entity_id
_entity_poly.type
_entity_poly.pdbx_seq_one_letter_code
_entity_poly.pdbx_strand_id
1 'polypeptide(L)' 'MKDAYVEQCLARCTTSRWCQRYEAERVNTKDMPLPGQAHVVTTSAAISALDELKRQNRRITTPHVKLLLNCL' A
#
# COMPACT_ATOMS: atom_id res chain seq x y z
N MET A 1 -40.85 -20.50 5.53
CA MET A 1 -39.49 -21.11 5.36
C MET A 1 -38.95 -20.95 3.95
N LYS A 2 -39.74 -21.13 2.88
CA LYS A 2 -39.29 -20.86 1.49
C LYS A 2 -38.91 -19.39 1.24
N ASP A 3 -39.68 -18.45 1.80
CA ASP A 3 -39.45 -17.02 1.55
C ASP A 3 -38.13 -16.53 2.17
N ALA A 4 -37.77 -17.00 3.36
CA ALA A 4 -36.48 -16.69 3.98
C ALA A 4 -35.28 -17.18 3.15
N TYR A 5 -35.42 -18.32 2.46
CA TYR A 5 -34.40 -18.84 1.56
C TYR A 5 -34.30 -18.01 0.27
N VAL A 6 -35.43 -17.55 -0.27
CA VAL A 6 -35.48 -16.68 -1.45
C VAL A 6 -34.84 -15.32 -1.16
N GLU A 7 -35.16 -14.70 -0.03
CA GLU A 7 -34.54 -13.44 0.40
C GLU A 7 -33.02 -13.57 0.58
N GLN A 8 -32.56 -14.68 1.17
CA GLN A 8 -31.14 -14.95 1.29
C GLN A 8 -30.46 -15.15 -0.09
N CYS A 9 -31.16 -15.81 -1.02
CA CYS A 9 -30.68 -15.98 -2.38
C CYS A 9 -30.58 -14.63 -3.11
N LEU A 10 -31.59 -13.78 -2.97
CA LEU A 10 -31.61 -12.43 -3.53
C LEU A 10 -30.51 -11.55 -2.95
N ALA A 11 -30.30 -11.57 -1.64
CA ALA A 11 -29.21 -10.83 -0.99
C ALA A 11 -27.81 -11.28 -1.48
N ARG A 12 -27.64 -12.58 -1.74
CA ARG A 12 -26.41 -13.12 -2.32
C ARG A 12 -26.23 -12.71 -3.78
N CYS A 13 -27.30 -12.75 -4.58
CA CYS A 13 -27.30 -12.34 -5.97
C CYS A 13 -27.00 -10.84 -6.14
N THR A 14 -27.59 -9.99 -5.29
CA THR A 14 -27.32 -8.54 -5.32
C THR A 14 -25.88 -8.25 -4.92
N THR A 15 -25.39 -8.83 -3.82
CA THR A 15 -23.99 -8.64 -3.38
C THR A 15 -22.99 -9.10 -4.43
N SER A 16 -23.21 -10.29 -5.03
CA SER A 16 -22.34 -10.82 -6.08
C SER A 16 -22.31 -9.92 -7.32
N ARG A 17 -23.47 -9.38 -7.73
CA ARG A 17 -23.57 -8.47 -8.86
C ARG A 17 -22.86 -7.13 -8.59
N TRP A 18 -22.91 -6.62 -7.37
CA TRP A 18 -22.15 -5.44 -6.97
C TRP A 18 -20.64 -5.68 -6.98
N CYS A 19 -20.17 -6.81 -6.44
CA CYS A 19 -18.76 -7.17 -6.47
C CYS A 19 -18.22 -7.33 -7.90
N GLN A 20 -18.97 -7.98 -8.79
CA GLN A 20 -18.57 -8.15 -10.20
C GLN A 20 -18.43 -6.81 -10.93
N ARG A 21 -19.34 -5.86 -10.67
CA ARG A 21 -19.27 -4.52 -11.27
C ARG A 21 -18.05 -3.75 -10.75
N TYR A 22 -17.82 -3.77 -9.44
CA TYR A 22 -16.66 -3.13 -8.82
C TYR A 22 -15.33 -3.69 -9.35
N GLU A 23 -15.24 -5.02 -9.50
CA GLU A 23 -14.05 -5.65 -10.05
C GLU A 23 -13.87 -5.33 -11.55
N ALA A 24 -14.94 -5.29 -12.35
CA ALA A 24 -14.85 -4.92 -13.76
C ALA A 24 -14.41 -3.46 -13.96
N GLU A 25 -14.92 -2.52 -13.15
CA GLU A 25 -14.49 -1.12 -13.14
C GLU A 25 -13.03 -0.97 -12.66
N ARG A 26 -12.63 -1.78 -11.66
CA ARG A 26 -11.24 -1.84 -11.18
C ARG A 26 -10.27 -2.38 -12.22
N VAL A 27 -10.63 -3.41 -12.97
CA VAL A 27 -9.78 -3.98 -14.02
C VAL A 27 -9.44 -2.90 -15.04
N ASN A 28 -10.41 -2.08 -15.44
CA ASN A 28 -10.20 -0.98 -16.36
C ASN A 28 -9.28 0.15 -15.82
N THR A 29 -9.11 0.24 -14.49
CA THR A 29 -8.31 1.29 -13.83
C THR A 29 -6.88 0.84 -13.54
N LYS A 30 -6.62 -0.48 -13.44
CA LYS A 30 -5.27 -1.04 -13.21
C LYS A 30 -4.35 -0.91 -14.42
N ASP A 31 -4.92 -0.84 -15.63
CA ASP A 31 -4.17 -0.64 -16.89
C ASP A 31 -3.92 0.84 -17.20
N MET A 32 -4.54 1.75 -16.44
CA MET A 32 -4.28 3.18 -16.56
C MET A 32 -3.15 3.54 -15.60
N PRO A 33 -2.04 4.14 -16.07
CA PRO A 33 -1.00 4.62 -15.17
C PRO A 33 -1.65 5.60 -14.21
N LEU A 34 -1.56 5.33 -12.90
CA LEU A 34 -2.13 6.23 -11.91
C LEU A 34 -1.55 7.63 -12.16
N PRO A 35 -2.35 8.72 -12.09
CA PRO A 35 -1.86 10.08 -12.34
C PRO A 35 -0.65 10.49 -11.48
N GLY A 36 -0.37 9.76 -10.38
CA GLY A 36 0.80 9.93 -9.52
C GLY A 36 2.03 9.06 -9.86
N GLN A 37 2.00 8.24 -10.90
CA GLN A 37 3.14 7.43 -11.35
C GLN A 37 3.92 8.06 -12.51
N ALA A 38 3.45 9.18 -13.06
CA ALA A 38 4.09 9.86 -14.18
C ALA A 38 5.47 10.49 -13.84
N HIS A 39 5.95 10.38 -12.61
CA HIS A 39 7.29 10.84 -12.24
C HIS A 39 7.94 10.02 -11.12
N VAL A 40 8.11 8.71 -11.34
CA VAL A 40 9.14 7.95 -10.61
C VAL A 40 10.22 7.50 -11.60
N VAL A 41 10.82 8.49 -12.27
CA VAL A 41 12.21 8.37 -12.75
C VAL A 41 13.13 8.92 -11.66
N THR A 42 12.82 8.62 -10.39
CA THR A 42 13.86 8.61 -9.36
C THR A 42 14.60 7.31 -9.61
N THR A 43 15.67 7.38 -10.42
CA THR A 43 16.54 6.25 -10.75
C THR A 43 16.73 5.41 -9.50
N SER A 44 16.53 4.10 -9.57
CA SER A 44 16.66 3.20 -8.42
C SER A 44 17.98 3.41 -7.64
N ALA A 45 19.03 3.88 -8.33
CA ALA A 45 20.28 4.36 -7.74
C ALA A 45 20.10 5.49 -6.71
N ALA A 46 19.26 6.49 -6.98
CA ALA A 46 18.99 7.59 -6.06
C ALA A 46 18.18 7.14 -4.83
N ILE A 47 17.23 6.21 -5.01
CA ILE A 47 16.51 5.58 -3.89
C ILE A 47 17.47 4.76 -3.02
N SER A 48 18.35 3.99 -3.65
CA SER A 48 19.36 3.19 -2.95
C SER A 48 20.38 4.05 -2.21
N ALA A 49 20.82 5.17 -2.78
CA ALA A 49 21.70 6.13 -2.11
C ALA A 49 21.03 6.77 -0.88
N LEU A 50 19.74 7.08 -0.95
CA LEU A 50 18.99 7.62 0.18
C LEU A 50 18.85 6.61 1.32
N ASP A 51 18.61 5.33 1.00
CA ASP A 51 18.53 4.27 2.01
C ASP A 51 19.87 4.00 2.69
N GLU A 52 20.98 4.08 1.97
CA GLU A 52 22.32 3.95 2.54
C GLU A 52 22.65 5.12 3.48
N LEU A 53 22.30 6.36 3.10
CA LEU A 53 22.46 7.53 3.97
C LEU A 53 21.65 7.41 5.27
N LYS A 54 20.43 6.87 5.20
CA LYS A 54 19.60 6.61 6.39
C LYS A 54 20.24 5.53 7.29
N ARG A 55 20.81 4.47 6.71
CA ARG A 55 21.53 3.44 7.47
C ARG A 55 22.76 4.00 8.17
N GLN A 56 23.52 4.85 7.51
CA GLN A 56 24.70 5.51 8.09
C GLN A 56 24.30 6.42 9.24
N ASN A 57 23.31 7.29 9.07
CA ASN A 57 22.81 8.14 10.15
C ASN A 57 22.35 7.32 11.36
N ARG A 58 21.60 6.23 11.16
CA ARG A 58 21.21 5.35 12.27
C ARG A 58 22.41 4.75 12.99
N ARG A 59 23.44 4.34 12.26
CA ARG A 59 24.70 3.82 12.83
C ARG A 59 25.50 4.86 13.59
N ILE A 60 25.42 6.14 13.21
CA ILE A 60 26.13 7.24 13.90
C ILE A 60 25.35 7.70 15.13
N THR A 61 24.02 7.85 15.02
CA THR A 61 23.16 8.32 16.11
C THR A 61 23.11 7.33 17.27
N THR A 62 23.10 6.02 17.02
CA THR A 62 22.97 5.00 18.09
C THR A 62 24.14 5.02 19.10
N PRO A 63 25.43 4.91 18.68
CA PRO A 63 26.55 5.01 19.60
C PRO A 63 26.70 6.43 20.14
N HIS A 64 26.45 7.48 19.35
CA HIS A 64 26.60 8.86 19.82
C HIS A 64 25.59 9.23 20.93
N VAL A 65 24.34 8.81 20.80
CA VAL A 65 23.33 8.99 21.86
C VAL A 65 23.68 8.14 23.07
N LYS A 66 24.14 6.90 22.88
CA LYS A 66 24.58 6.03 23.98
C LYS A 66 25.79 6.59 24.73
N LEU A 67 26.76 7.19 24.02
CA LEU A 67 27.94 7.82 24.59
C LEU A 67 27.56 9.08 25.38
N LEU A 68 26.71 9.94 24.81
CA LEU A 68 26.19 11.11 25.51
C LEU A 68 25.41 10.74 26.78
N LEU A 69 24.59 9.68 26.73
CA LEU A 69 23.82 9.22 27.90
C LEU A 69 24.68 8.59 29.00
N ASN A 70 25.86 8.05 28.64
CA ASN A 70 26.81 7.48 29.60
C ASN A 70 27.76 8.53 30.19
N CYS A 71 27.83 9.74 29.61
CA CYS A 71 28.64 10.86 30.09
C CYS A 71 27.84 11.90 30.89
N LEU A 72 26.52 11.75 30.95
CA LEU A 72 25.58 12.48 31.82
C LEU A 72 25.30 11.66 33.08
#